data_AF-A0A918KI43-F1
#
_entry.id   AF-A0A918KI43-F1
#
_cell.length_a   1.000
_cell.length_b   1.000
_cell.length_c   1.000
_cell.angle_alpha   90.00
_cell.angle_beta   90.00
_cell.angle_gamma   90.00
#
_symmetry.space_group_name_H-M   'P 1'
#
loop_
_entity.id
_entity.type
_entity.pdbx_description
1 polymer ?
#
loop_
_entity_poly.entity_id
_entity_poly.type
_entity_poly.pdbx_seq_one_letter_code
_entity_poly.pdbx_strand_id
1 'polypeptide(L)'
;MRLGWINHSYITGPSRRSGFLLLASGENAMSKRDDLIAKYAEDIKTKIGETPDMDLLKKVTIGCGPSIYNKDSSTVAGSDQSELDTVKNNFLIKKLGLSASQDLDGAIAAVMEKYGKSNPSKYRAVVYYLLTKHFGKESHYG
;
A
#
# COMPACT_ATOMS: atom_id res chain seq x y z
N MET A 1 -47.33 61.93 28.81
CA MET A 1 -46.75 61.04 27.77
C MET A 1 -45.29 60.79 28.07
N ARG A 2 -44.82 59.55 27.82
CA ARG A 2 -43.46 58.98 28.01
C ARG A 2 -43.16 58.38 29.39
N LEU A 3 -43.76 57.20 29.59
CA LEU A 3 -43.28 56.15 30.48
C LEU A 3 -42.12 55.38 29.79
N GLY A 4 -41.13 54.99 30.60
CA GLY A 4 -40.42 53.71 30.44
C GLY A 4 -39.18 53.69 29.56
N TRP A 5 -38.02 53.98 30.15
CA TRP A 5 -36.74 53.39 29.74
C TRP A 5 -36.36 52.33 30.78
N ILE A 6 -36.37 51.05 30.40
CA ILE A 6 -35.75 49.98 31.16
C ILE A 6 -35.04 49.08 30.15
N ASN A 7 -33.72 49.29 30.00
CA ASN A 7 -32.80 48.31 29.42
C ASN A 7 -32.11 47.63 30.61
N HIS A 8 -32.53 46.41 30.93
CA HIS A 8 -31.80 45.55 31.87
C HIS A 8 -31.28 44.33 31.10
N SER A 9 -30.00 44.42 30.75
CA SER A 9 -29.21 43.34 30.18
C SER A 9 -29.05 42.22 31.21
N TYR A 10 -29.64 41.05 30.96
CA TYR A 10 -29.29 39.84 31.68
C TYR A 10 -28.04 39.22 31.03
N ILE A 11 -26.92 39.34 31.74
CA ILE A 11 -25.70 38.56 31.51
C ILE A 11 -25.83 37.29 32.37
N THR A 12 -26.04 36.14 31.73
CA THR A 12 -25.85 34.82 32.36
C THR A 12 -24.83 34.05 31.55
N GLY A 13 -23.71 33.72 32.19
CA GLY A 13 -22.51 33.14 31.59
C GLY A 13 -22.67 31.71 31.06
N PRO A 14 -21.62 31.18 30.39
CA PRO A 14 -21.67 29.92 29.67
C PRO A 14 -21.62 28.72 30.62
N SER A 15 -22.75 28.03 30.75
CA SER A 15 -22.81 26.69 31.32
C SER A 15 -22.16 25.70 30.35
N ARG A 16 -21.03 25.13 30.75
CA ARG A 16 -20.36 23.98 30.12
C ARG A 16 -21.36 22.86 29.89
N ARG A 17 -21.80 22.66 28.65
CA ARG A 17 -22.36 21.40 28.20
C ARG A 17 -21.28 20.68 27.42
N SER A 18 -20.83 19.57 28.00
CA SER A 18 -20.23 18.45 27.30
C SER A 18 -20.98 18.19 26.01
N GLY A 19 -20.40 18.64 24.91
CA GLY A 19 -20.67 18.19 23.56
C GLY A 19 -19.32 17.78 23.00
N PHE A 20 -18.88 16.61 23.45
CA PHE A 20 -17.76 15.88 22.91
C PHE A 20 -17.79 15.99 21.39
N LEU A 21 -16.70 16.54 20.84
CA LEU A 21 -16.41 16.59 19.42
C LEU A 21 -16.36 15.15 18.91
N LEU A 22 -17.52 14.56 18.61
CA LEU A 22 -17.58 13.35 17.82
C LEU A 22 -17.31 13.81 16.39
N LEU A 23 -16.01 13.89 16.07
CA LEU A 23 -15.55 13.59 14.73
C LEU A 23 -16.26 12.28 14.37
N ALA A 24 -17.30 12.39 13.54
CA ALA A 24 -17.73 11.28 12.73
C ALA A 24 -16.52 10.99 11.84
N SER A 25 -15.61 10.16 12.37
CA SER A 25 -14.71 9.36 11.57
C SER A 25 -15.60 8.79 10.50
N GLY A 26 -15.47 9.30 9.27
CA GLY A 26 -16.03 8.61 8.14
C GLY A 26 -15.53 7.18 8.26
N GLU A 27 -16.45 6.23 8.41
CA GLU A 27 -16.17 4.87 8.07
C GLU A 27 -15.78 4.91 6.60
N ASN A 28 -14.47 5.02 6.35
CA ASN A 28 -13.88 4.64 5.09
C ASN A 28 -14.28 3.19 4.92
N ALA A 29 -15.35 2.92 4.17
CA ALA A 29 -15.52 1.61 3.57
C ALA A 29 -14.20 1.32 2.86
N MET A 30 -13.37 0.46 3.44
CA MET A 30 -12.03 0.19 2.95
C MET A 30 -12.16 -0.17 1.49
N SER A 31 -11.44 0.56 0.63
CA SER A 31 -11.50 0.24 -0.79
C SER A 31 -10.91 -1.16 -0.96
N LYS A 32 -11.35 -1.91 -1.98
CA LYS A 32 -10.76 -3.22 -2.31
C LYS A 32 -9.22 -3.17 -2.38
N ARG A 33 -8.65 -2.02 -2.72
CA ARG A 33 -7.21 -1.80 -2.72
C ARG A 33 -6.63 -1.78 -1.31
N ASP A 34 -7.28 -1.10 -0.37
CA ASP A 34 -6.80 -1.02 1.01
C ASP A 34 -6.85 -2.39 1.70
N ASP A 35 -7.87 -3.20 1.42
CA ASP A 35 -7.94 -4.60 1.88
C ASP A 35 -6.78 -5.44 1.32
N LEU A 36 -6.46 -5.27 0.03
CA LEU A 36 -5.32 -5.94 -0.60
C LEU A 36 -3.99 -5.47 -0.01
N ILE A 37 -3.82 -4.17 0.24
CA ILE A 37 -2.61 -3.63 0.87
C ILE A 37 -2.42 -4.20 2.27
N ALA A 38 -3.49 -4.29 3.07
CA ALA A 38 -3.43 -4.92 4.39
C ALA A 38 -2.98 -6.38 4.30
N LYS A 39 -3.54 -7.13 3.36
CA LYS A 39 -3.13 -8.52 3.08
C LYS A 39 -1.66 -8.64 2.65
N TYR A 40 -1.20 -7.74 1.79
CA TYR A 40 0.18 -7.71 1.32
C TYR A 40 1.16 -7.38 2.46
N ALA A 41 0.79 -6.44 3.33
CA ALA A 41 1.57 -6.10 4.51
C ALA A 41 1.67 -7.27 5.50
N GLU A 42 0.57 -8.01 5.70
CA GLU A 42 0.56 -9.23 6.51
C GLU A 42 1.47 -10.31 5.91
N ASP A 43 1.42 -10.52 4.60
CA ASP A 43 2.33 -11.44 3.89
C ASP A 43 3.80 -11.07 4.09
N ILE A 44 4.14 -9.78 4.00
CA ILE A 44 5.51 -9.28 4.25
C ILE A 44 5.94 -9.54 5.69
N LYS A 45 5.05 -9.34 6.66
CA LYS A 45 5.34 -9.54 8.07
C LYS A 45 5.48 -11.02 8.44
N THR A 46 4.57 -11.86 7.96
CA THR A 46 4.42 -13.25 8.43
C THR A 46 5.19 -14.26 7.59
N LYS A 47 5.25 -14.06 6.26
CA LYS A 47 5.92 -15.01 5.34
C LYS A 47 7.36 -14.60 5.06
N ILE A 48 7.61 -13.30 4.96
CA ILE A 48 8.95 -12.77 4.65
C ILE A 48 9.71 -12.36 5.92
N GLY A 49 9.01 -12.05 7.01
CA GLY A 49 9.63 -11.69 8.29
C GLY A 49 10.16 -10.26 8.34
N GLU A 50 9.69 -9.38 7.46
CA GLU A 50 10.09 -7.97 7.42
C GLU A 50 9.02 -7.03 7.96
N THR A 51 9.44 -5.85 8.40
CA THR A 51 8.49 -4.76 8.67
C THR A 51 8.11 -4.11 7.33
N PRO A 52 6.82 -4.11 6.93
CA PRO A 52 6.39 -3.51 5.68
C PRO A 52 6.49 -1.99 5.74
N ASP A 53 7.14 -1.41 4.73
CA ASP A 53 7.02 0.02 4.44
C ASP A 53 5.68 0.24 3.73
N MET A 54 4.72 0.76 4.47
CA MET A 54 3.34 0.93 3.99
C MET A 54 3.21 1.98 2.89
N ASP A 55 4.10 2.99 2.86
CA ASP A 55 4.06 4.03 1.84
C ASP A 55 4.55 3.47 0.51
N LEU A 56 5.71 2.80 0.53
CA LEU A 56 6.24 2.11 -0.65
C LEU A 56 5.28 1.02 -1.14
N LEU A 57 4.74 0.21 -0.23
CA LEU A 57 3.81 -0.86 -0.60
C LEU A 57 2.55 -0.30 -1.27
N LYS A 58 2.00 0.80 -0.76
CA LYS A 58 0.83 1.46 -1.36
C LYS A 58 1.15 2.00 -2.75
N LYS A 59 2.28 2.68 -2.93
CA LYS A 59 2.74 3.21 -4.22
C LYS A 59 2.98 2.11 -5.24
N VAL A 60 3.66 1.03 -4.86
CA VAL A 60 3.88 -0.15 -5.70
C VAL A 60 2.54 -0.78 -6.10
N THR A 61 1.63 -0.96 -5.13
CA THR A 61 0.29 -1.53 -5.38
C THR A 61 -0.52 -0.67 -6.36
N ILE A 62 -0.45 0.66 -6.24
CA ILE A 62 -1.06 1.58 -7.21
C ILE A 62 -0.39 1.43 -8.59
N GLY A 63 0.94 1.29 -8.64
CA GLY A 63 1.72 1.09 -9.88
C GLY A 63 1.47 -0.24 -10.59
N CYS A 64 0.92 -1.25 -9.89
CA CYS A 64 0.40 -2.47 -10.51
C CYS A 64 -0.92 -2.23 -11.25
N GLY A 65 -1.68 -1.18 -10.90
CA GLY A 65 -2.92 -0.82 -11.57
C GLY A 65 -4.02 -1.88 -11.39
N PRO A 66 -4.84 -2.17 -12.42
CA PRO A 66 -5.99 -3.07 -12.29
C PRO A 66 -5.61 -4.54 -12.11
N SER A 67 -4.34 -4.92 -12.35
CA SER A 67 -3.90 -6.32 -12.28
C SER A 67 -4.08 -6.93 -10.90
N ILE A 68 -4.10 -6.11 -9.84
CA ILE A 68 -4.24 -6.56 -8.45
C ILE A 68 -5.63 -7.16 -8.15
N TYR A 69 -6.63 -6.84 -8.98
CA TYR A 69 -8.00 -7.31 -8.77
C TYR A 69 -8.33 -8.60 -9.54
N ASN A 70 -7.49 -9.00 -10.48
CA ASN A 70 -7.65 -10.25 -11.22
C ASN A 70 -6.79 -11.33 -10.58
N LYS A 71 -7.38 -12.49 -10.27
CA LYS A 71 -6.69 -13.56 -9.54
C LYS A 71 -5.38 -13.98 -10.24
N ASP A 72 -5.43 -14.26 -11.53
CA ASP A 72 -4.29 -14.76 -12.30
C ASP A 72 -3.23 -13.67 -12.49
N SER A 73 -3.66 -12.43 -12.73
CA SER A 73 -2.76 -11.29 -12.91
C SER A 73 -2.25 -10.68 -11.59
N SER A 74 -2.81 -11.07 -10.45
CA SER A 74 -2.39 -10.57 -9.14
C SER A 74 -1.22 -11.36 -8.56
N THR A 75 -0.86 -12.49 -9.17
CA THR A 75 0.15 -13.43 -8.68
C THR A 75 1.27 -13.63 -9.71
N VAL A 76 2.44 -14.04 -9.22
CA VAL A 76 3.61 -14.40 -10.04
C VAL A 76 3.92 -15.88 -9.81
N ALA A 77 3.94 -16.66 -10.89
CA ALA A 77 4.34 -18.06 -10.86
C ALA A 77 5.87 -18.16 -10.79
N GLY A 78 6.39 -18.38 -9.57
CA GLY A 78 7.83 -18.39 -9.31
C GLY A 78 8.63 -19.53 -9.98
N SER A 79 7.96 -20.48 -10.63
CA SER A 79 8.56 -21.60 -11.35
C SER A 79 8.32 -21.56 -12.87
N ASP A 80 7.58 -20.57 -13.36
CA ASP A 80 7.32 -20.39 -14.79
C ASP A 80 8.30 -19.36 -15.35
N GLN A 81 9.24 -19.82 -16.16
CA GLN A 81 10.28 -18.96 -16.74
C GLN A 81 9.69 -17.81 -17.58
N SER A 82 8.59 -18.04 -18.30
CA SER A 82 7.97 -16.99 -19.14
C SER A 82 7.40 -15.85 -18.30
N GLU A 83 6.85 -16.20 -17.14
CA GLU A 83 6.35 -15.25 -16.15
C GLU A 83 7.52 -14.48 -15.49
N LEU A 84 8.62 -15.16 -15.15
CA LEU A 84 9.82 -14.50 -14.62
C LEU A 84 10.47 -13.55 -15.63
N ASP A 85 10.56 -13.95 -16.90
CA ASP A 85 11.07 -13.12 -17.99
C ASP A 85 10.19 -11.88 -18.21
N THR A 86 8.87 -12.03 -18.03
CA THR A 86 7.92 -10.90 -18.08
C THR A 86 8.18 -9.92 -16.94
N VAL A 87 8.41 -10.39 -15.72
CA VAL A 87 8.80 -9.54 -14.58
C VAL A 87 10.12 -8.83 -14.87
N LYS A 88 11.14 -9.54 -15.35
CA LYS A 88 12.44 -8.97 -15.71
C LYS A 88 12.32 -7.87 -16.76
N ASN A 89 11.71 -8.17 -17.91
CA ASN A 89 11.69 -7.25 -19.05
C ASN A 89 10.76 -6.06 -18.80
N ASN A 90 9.55 -6.31 -18.29
CA ASN A 90 8.54 -5.26 -18.16
C ASN A 90 8.66 -4.45 -16.87
N PHE A 91 9.06 -5.09 -15.76
CA PHE A 91 9.17 -4.39 -14.49
C PHE A 91 10.59 -3.91 -14.23
N LEU A 92 11.57 -4.81 -14.17
CA LEU A 92 12.95 -4.44 -13.81
C LEU A 92 13.60 -3.53 -14.84
N ILE A 93 13.58 -3.92 -16.12
CA ILE A 93 14.22 -3.14 -17.19
C ILE A 93 13.37 -1.94 -17.57
N LYS A 94 12.12 -2.17 -18.02
CA LYS A 94 11.30 -1.10 -18.59
C LYS A 94 10.74 -0.10 -17.58
N LYS A 95 10.30 -0.56 -16.39
CA LYS A 95 9.74 0.35 -15.36
C LYS A 95 10.82 0.92 -14.44
N LEU A 96 11.65 0.07 -13.83
CA LEU A 96 12.67 0.54 -12.86
C LEU A 96 13.96 1.07 -13.53
N GLY A 97 14.10 0.90 -14.84
CA GLY A 97 15.25 1.37 -15.61
C GLY A 97 16.54 0.64 -15.24
N LEU A 98 16.46 -0.63 -14.85
CA LEU A 98 17.63 -1.45 -14.54
C LEU A 98 18.30 -1.91 -15.84
N SER A 99 19.63 -2.01 -15.81
CA SER A 99 20.40 -2.51 -16.95
C SER A 99 20.36 -4.04 -16.98
N ALA A 100 20.29 -4.62 -18.18
CA ALA A 100 20.41 -6.07 -18.37
C ALA A 100 21.80 -6.63 -17.95
N SER A 101 22.78 -5.76 -17.72
CA SER A 101 24.09 -6.14 -17.16
C SER A 101 24.06 -6.43 -15.65
N GLN A 102 22.95 -6.15 -14.96
CA GLN A 102 22.76 -6.51 -13.56
C GLN A 102 22.27 -7.95 -13.43
N ASP A 103 22.48 -8.57 -12.26
CA ASP A 103 21.98 -9.90 -11.95
C ASP A 103 20.46 -9.90 -11.65
N LEU A 104 19.66 -9.65 -12.70
CA LEU A 104 18.21 -9.55 -12.59
C LEU A 104 17.57 -10.91 -12.30
N ASP A 105 18.08 -11.98 -12.90
CA ASP A 105 17.57 -13.34 -12.70
C ASP A 105 17.87 -13.84 -11.28
N GLY A 106 19.09 -13.60 -10.78
CA GLY A 106 19.46 -13.92 -9.40
C GLY A 106 18.61 -13.16 -8.39
N ALA A 107 18.35 -11.86 -8.62
CA ALA A 107 17.46 -11.09 -7.76
C ALA A 107 16.01 -11.61 -7.75
N ILE A 108 15.47 -11.98 -8.92
CA ILE A 108 14.14 -12.59 -9.02
C ILE A 108 14.12 -13.93 -8.27
N ALA A 109 15.10 -14.80 -8.49
CA ALA A 109 15.20 -16.08 -7.80
C ALA A 109 15.28 -15.90 -6.27
N ALA A 110 16.09 -14.95 -5.80
CA ALA A 110 16.21 -14.61 -4.39
C ALA A 110 14.88 -14.12 -3.81
N VAL A 111 14.13 -13.28 -4.53
CA VAL A 111 12.80 -12.81 -4.10
C VAL A 111 11.79 -13.96 -4.07
N MET A 112 11.79 -14.85 -5.06
CA MET A 112 10.90 -16.03 -5.08
C MET A 112 11.18 -16.99 -3.93
N GLU A 113 12.46 -17.16 -3.59
CA GLU A 113 12.87 -17.96 -2.44
C GLU A 113 12.49 -17.31 -1.12
N LYS A 114 12.76 -16.01 -0.97
CA LYS A 114 12.44 -15.22 0.21
C LYS A 114 10.95 -15.16 0.50
N TYR A 115 10.11 -15.09 -0.53
CA TYR A 115 8.66 -15.15 -0.37
C TYR A 115 8.15 -16.58 -0.09
N GLY A 116 9.02 -17.59 -0.20
CA GLY A 116 8.73 -18.98 0.08
C GLY A 116 8.31 -19.74 -1.18
N LYS A 117 9.13 -20.72 -1.58
CA LYS A 117 8.85 -21.60 -2.73
C LYS A 117 7.49 -22.30 -2.59
N SER A 118 7.16 -22.77 -1.39
CA SER A 118 5.91 -23.46 -1.06
C SER A 118 4.66 -22.57 -1.04
N ASN A 119 4.79 -21.24 -1.10
CA ASN A 119 3.62 -20.36 -1.20
C ASN A 119 3.11 -20.35 -2.66
N PRO A 120 1.94 -20.92 -2.97
CA PRO A 120 1.41 -20.93 -4.33
C PRO A 120 0.93 -19.54 -4.77
N SER A 121 0.68 -18.63 -3.82
CA SER A 121 0.15 -17.29 -4.07
C SER A 121 1.20 -16.23 -3.71
N LYS A 122 2.13 -15.99 -4.64
CA LYS A 122 3.10 -14.90 -4.54
C LYS A 122 2.52 -13.67 -5.20
N TYR A 123 2.04 -12.70 -4.41
CA TYR A 123 1.38 -11.52 -4.97
C TYR A 123 2.36 -10.65 -5.74
N ARG A 124 1.98 -10.25 -6.96
CA ARG A 124 2.78 -9.42 -7.86
C ARG A 124 3.18 -8.09 -7.23
N ALA A 125 2.28 -7.46 -6.46
CA ALA A 125 2.59 -6.25 -5.71
C ALA A 125 3.69 -6.46 -4.66
N VAL A 126 3.66 -7.58 -3.93
CA VAL A 126 4.69 -7.92 -2.93
C VAL A 126 6.01 -8.29 -3.59
N VAL A 127 5.99 -9.04 -4.70
CA VAL A 127 7.18 -9.35 -5.50
C VAL A 127 7.84 -8.06 -6.01
N TYR A 128 7.05 -7.14 -6.56
CA TYR A 128 7.57 -5.85 -7.06
C TYR A 128 8.10 -4.96 -5.94
N TYR A 129 7.45 -4.97 -4.78
CA TYR A 129 7.93 -4.29 -3.58
C TYR A 129 9.30 -4.83 -3.15
N LEU A 130 9.46 -6.15 -3.07
CA LEU A 130 10.73 -6.79 -2.68
C LEU A 130 11.84 -6.52 -3.70
N LEU A 131 11.55 -6.60 -5.00
CA LEU A 131 12.51 -6.28 -6.05
C LEU A 131 12.92 -4.79 -6.02
N THR A 132 11.97 -3.90 -5.76
CA THR A 132 12.25 -2.46 -5.62
C THR A 132 13.23 -2.21 -4.47
N LYS A 133 12.98 -2.82 -3.30
CA LYS A 133 13.91 -2.75 -2.15
C LYS A 133 15.26 -3.41 -2.43
N HIS A 134 15.26 -4.55 -3.11
CA HIS A 134 16.49 -5.27 -3.44
C HIS A 134 17.47 -4.42 -4.27
N PHE A 135 16.95 -3.64 -5.21
CA PHE A 135 17.75 -2.78 -6.08
C PHE A 135 17.90 -1.32 -5.59
N GLY A 136 17.34 -0.97 -4.43
CA GLY A 136 17.39 0.40 -3.92
C GLY A 136 16.64 1.39 -4.83
N LYS A 137 15.53 0.98 -5.42
CA LYS A 137 14.73 1.75 -6.39
C LYS A 137 13.47 2.38 -5.78
N GLU A 138 13.42 2.53 -4.46
CA GLU A 138 12.29 3.13 -3.74
C GLU A 138 12.00 4.55 -4.24
N SER A 139 13.05 5.31 -4.59
CA SER A 139 12.94 6.66 -5.14
C SER A 139 12.18 6.75 -6.46
N HIS A 140 12.03 5.64 -7.20
CA HIS A 140 11.19 5.61 -8.40
C HIS A 140 9.71 5.87 -8.08
N TYR A 141 9.31 5.58 -6.84
CA TYR A 141 7.94 5.75 -6.35
C TYR A 141 7.72 7.05 -5.59
N GLY A 142 8.74 7.92 -5.53
CA GLY A 142 8.70 9.25 -4.90
C GLY A 142 9.09 9.22 -3.43
#